data_AF-A0A0F9IKP7-F1
#
_entry.id   AF-A0A0F9IKP7-F1
#
_cell.length_a   1.000
_cell.length_b   1.000
_cell.length_c   1.000
_cell.angle_alpha   90.00
_cell.angle_beta   90.00
_cell.angle_gamma   90.00
#
_symmetry.space_group_name_H-M   'P 1'
#
loop_
_entity.id
_entity.type
_entity.pdbx_description
1 polymer ?
#
loop_
_entity_poly.entity_id
_entity_poly.type
_entity_poly.pdbx_seq_one_letter_code
_entity_poly.pdbx_strand_id
1 'polypeptide(L)'
;MNKNDLQSLSNEKKITIACDPNTSPETLTALSVKDPNGDCHSWYVRCAVAENPNTPVEVLTKMASTNNPDWDEDIAWAVKENPNTPKKVVDEIIRFFDEDF
;
A
#
# COMPACT_ATOMS: atom_id res chain seq x y z
N MET A 1 9.93 13.24 9.22
CA MET A 1 11.01 12.41 8.64
C MET A 1 11.13 12.76 7.17
N ASN A 2 12.33 12.84 6.59
CA ASN A 2 12.47 13.15 5.17
C ASN A 2 12.47 11.85 4.32
N LYS A 3 12.22 11.95 3.01
CA LYS A 3 12.14 10.78 2.10
C LYS A 3 13.45 9.99 2.01
N ASN A 4 14.59 10.65 2.21
CA ASN A 4 15.92 10.03 2.14
C ASN A 4 16.22 9.19 3.39
N ASP A 5 15.75 9.63 4.56
CA ASP A 5 15.88 8.88 5.81
C ASP A 5 15.16 7.54 5.68
N LEU A 6 13.94 7.55 5.12
CA LEU A 6 13.11 6.35 4.93
C LEU A 6 13.75 5.34 3.98
N GLN A 7 14.43 5.78 2.93
CA GLN A 7 15.10 4.89 1.97
C GLN A 7 16.30 4.16 2.57
N SER A 8 16.97 4.75 3.56
CA SER A 8 18.10 4.14 4.27
C SER A 8 17.70 3.11 5.33
N LEU A 9 16.40 3.05 5.69
CA LEU A 9 15.90 2.13 6.70
C LEU A 9 15.79 0.69 6.17
N SER A 10 16.00 -0.28 7.05
CA SER A 10 15.67 -1.67 6.76
C SER A 10 14.17 -1.84 6.53
N ASN A 11 13.78 -2.84 5.74
CA ASN A 11 12.37 -3.11 5.48
C ASN A 11 11.58 -3.41 6.76
N GLU A 12 12.20 -4.07 7.76
CA GLU A 12 11.60 -4.27 9.10
C GLU A 12 11.20 -2.95 9.78
N LYS A 13 12.08 -1.93 9.71
CA LYS A 13 11.78 -0.61 10.27
C LYS A 13 10.69 0.09 9.46
N LYS A 14 10.73 -0.01 8.13
CA LYS A 14 9.67 0.53 7.25
C LYS A 14 8.31 -0.11 7.56
N ILE A 15 8.26 -1.43 7.76
CA ILE A 15 7.04 -2.16 8.17
C ILE A 15 6.56 -1.66 9.53
N THR A 16 7.45 -1.53 10.52
CA THR A 16 7.07 -1.03 11.85
C THR A 16 6.43 0.36 11.78
N ILE A 17 6.98 1.26 10.96
CA ILE A 17 6.41 2.59 10.72
C ILE A 17 5.06 2.47 9.98
N ALA A 18 4.97 1.61 8.96
CA ALA A 18 3.75 1.43 8.19
C ALA A 18 2.61 0.80 9.01
N CYS A 19 2.91 -0.05 9.99
CA CYS A 19 1.91 -0.62 10.91
C CYS A 19 1.45 0.34 12.01
N ASP A 20 2.18 1.44 12.28
CA ASP A 20 1.81 2.38 13.34
C ASP A 20 0.57 3.21 12.92
N PRO A 21 -0.56 3.09 13.62
CA PRO A 21 -1.80 3.81 13.30
C PRO A 21 -1.70 5.32 13.51
N ASN A 22 -0.57 5.86 14.01
CA ASN A 22 -0.31 7.28 14.13
C ASN A 22 0.65 7.80 13.04
N THR A 23 1.12 6.92 12.15
CA THR A 23 2.00 7.33 11.07
C THR A 23 1.29 8.32 10.15
N SER A 24 1.98 9.42 9.86
CA SER A 24 1.48 10.49 8.99
C SER A 24 1.19 9.97 7.58
N PRO A 25 0.14 10.49 6.91
CA PRO A 25 -0.17 10.13 5.53
C PRO A 25 0.99 10.39 4.54
N GLU A 26 1.82 11.42 4.78
CA GLU A 26 2.99 11.74 3.95
C GLU A 26 4.05 10.65 4.02
N THR A 27 4.28 10.10 5.23
CA THR A 27 5.23 9.00 5.43
C THR A 27 4.71 7.71 4.80
N LEU A 28 3.41 7.41 4.94
CA LEU A 28 2.78 6.25 4.28
C LEU A 28 2.87 6.34 2.76
N THR A 29 2.64 7.54 2.20
CA THR A 29 2.80 7.81 0.76
C THR A 29 4.24 7.58 0.29
N ALA A 30 5.23 7.93 1.12
CA ALA A 30 6.63 7.68 0.78
C ALA A 30 7.00 6.18 0.83
N LEU A 31 6.33 5.40 1.70
CA LEU A 31 6.53 3.96 1.87
C LEU A 31 5.73 3.10 0.88
N SER A 32 4.68 3.64 0.26
CA SER A 32 3.83 2.91 -0.68
C SER A 32 4.52 2.61 -2.03
N VAL A 33 5.66 3.25 -2.29
CA VAL A 33 6.40 3.14 -3.54
C VAL A 33 7.34 1.94 -3.46
N LYS A 34 7.43 1.15 -4.54
CA LYS A 34 8.37 0.03 -4.62
C LYS A 34 9.80 0.51 -4.42
N ASP A 35 10.58 -0.24 -3.65
CA ASP A 35 12.00 0.05 -3.49
C ASP A 35 12.72 -0.10 -4.84
N PRO A 36 13.47 0.92 -5.32
CA PRO A 36 14.18 0.86 -6.58
C PRO A 36 15.25 -0.26 -6.61
N ASN A 37 15.65 -0.77 -5.45
CA ASN A 37 16.60 -1.89 -5.35
C ASN A 37 15.96 -3.26 -5.67
N GLY A 38 14.64 -3.32 -5.92
CA GLY A 38 13.97 -4.54 -6.38
C GLY A 38 13.83 -5.62 -5.32
N ASP A 39 13.98 -5.28 -4.04
CA ASP A 39 13.83 -6.25 -2.95
C ASP A 39 12.40 -6.76 -2.88
N CYS A 40 12.24 -8.09 -2.90
CA CYS A 40 10.95 -8.75 -2.73
C CYS A 40 10.27 -8.33 -1.43
N HIS A 41 11.02 -8.00 -0.38
CA HIS A 41 10.48 -7.53 0.91
C HIS A 41 9.77 -6.16 0.82
N SER A 42 9.86 -5.46 -0.31
CA SER A 42 9.04 -4.27 -0.57
C SER A 42 7.53 -4.59 -0.58
N TRP A 43 7.12 -5.84 -0.81
CA TRP A 43 5.72 -6.23 -0.81
C TRP A 43 5.08 -6.06 0.58
N TYR A 44 5.73 -6.58 1.63
CA TYR A 44 5.26 -6.47 3.02
C TYR A 44 5.08 -5.03 3.48
N VAL A 45 6.00 -4.13 3.09
CA VAL A 45 5.89 -2.69 3.41
C VAL A 45 4.63 -2.11 2.78
N ARG A 46 4.34 -2.45 1.52
CA ARG A 46 3.16 -1.94 0.82
C ARG A 46 1.86 -2.51 1.37
N CYS A 47 1.81 -3.78 1.77
CA CYS A 47 0.64 -4.34 2.46
C CYS A 47 0.38 -3.62 3.78
N ALA A 48 1.42 -3.41 4.60
CA ALA A 48 1.29 -2.66 5.85
C ALA A 48 0.81 -1.22 5.61
N VAL A 49 1.28 -0.56 4.54
CA VAL A 49 0.75 0.76 4.14
C VAL A 49 -0.71 0.63 3.73
N ALA A 50 -1.09 -0.33 2.89
CA ALA A 50 -2.46 -0.50 2.44
C ALA A 50 -3.43 -0.80 3.60
N GLU A 51 -3.01 -1.50 4.65
CA GLU A 51 -3.82 -1.79 5.84
C GLU A 51 -3.92 -0.60 6.81
N ASN A 52 -2.99 0.36 6.74
CA ASN A 52 -2.94 1.44 7.72
C ASN A 52 -4.13 2.41 7.59
N PRO A 53 -4.89 2.66 8.67
CA PRO A 53 -6.09 3.50 8.64
C PRO A 53 -5.81 4.99 8.41
N ASN A 54 -4.57 5.45 8.33
CA ASN A 54 -4.21 6.80 7.91
C ASN A 54 -3.74 6.88 6.46
N THR A 55 -3.73 5.76 5.73
CA THR A 55 -3.30 5.77 4.34
C THR A 55 -4.26 6.60 3.49
N PRO A 56 -3.74 7.57 2.72
CA PRO A 56 -4.57 8.41 1.88
C PRO A 56 -5.34 7.60 0.84
N VAL A 57 -6.57 8.04 0.56
CA VAL A 57 -7.42 7.50 -0.51
C VAL A 57 -6.70 7.45 -1.86
N GLU A 58 -5.92 8.49 -2.20
CA GLU A 58 -5.18 8.55 -3.46
C GLU A 58 -4.14 7.42 -3.58
N VAL A 59 -3.47 7.11 -2.47
CA VAL A 59 -2.49 6.00 -2.39
C VAL A 59 -3.20 4.67 -2.54
N LEU A 60 -4.29 4.44 -1.79
CA LEU A 60 -5.11 3.24 -1.86
C LEU A 60 -5.63 3.00 -3.29
N THR A 61 -6.15 4.04 -3.93
CA THR A 61 -6.67 3.98 -5.31
C THR A 61 -5.57 3.60 -6.30
N LYS A 62 -4.37 4.17 -6.15
CA LYS A 62 -3.24 3.87 -7.04
C LYS A 62 -2.71 2.44 -6.84
N MET A 63 -2.75 1.93 -5.62
CA MET A 63 -2.32 0.57 -5.29
C MET A 63 -3.31 -0.48 -5.79
N ALA A 64 -4.61 -0.18 -5.76
CA ALA A 64 -5.67 -1.06 -6.28
C ALA A 64 -5.77 -1.10 -7.82
N SER A 65 -5.21 -0.11 -8.52
CA SER A 65 -5.29 -0.03 -9.99
C SER A 65 -4.61 -1.22 -10.65
N THR A 66 -5.38 -2.09 -11.30
CA THR A 66 -4.90 -3.29 -12.02
C THR A 66 -3.97 -2.97 -13.19
N ASN A 67 -4.05 -1.75 -13.72
CA ASN A 67 -3.12 -1.23 -14.74
C ASN A 67 -1.77 -0.77 -14.15
N ASN A 68 -1.54 -0.91 -12.85
CA ASN A 68 -0.29 -0.56 -12.20
C ASN A 68 0.72 -1.71 -12.42
N PRO A 69 1.93 -1.44 -12.97
CA PRO A 69 2.94 -2.49 -13.14
C PRO A 69 3.44 -3.08 -11.81
N ASP A 70 3.18 -2.39 -10.70
CA ASP A 70 3.45 -2.84 -9.34
C ASP A 70 2.22 -3.42 -8.63
N TRP A 71 1.13 -3.65 -9.38
CA TRP A 71 -0.08 -4.27 -8.86
C TRP A 71 0.20 -5.68 -8.35
N ASP A 72 -0.46 -6.01 -7.24
CA ASP A 72 -0.32 -7.27 -6.54
C ASP A 72 -1.65 -7.61 -5.89
N GLU A 73 -2.04 -8.88 -5.96
CA GLU A 73 -3.31 -9.39 -5.45
C GLU A 73 -3.43 -9.18 -3.94
N ASP A 74 -2.38 -9.50 -3.18
CA ASP A 74 -2.39 -9.37 -1.72
C ASP A 74 -2.54 -7.89 -1.31
N ILE A 75 -1.92 -7.00 -2.07
CA ILE A 75 -2.05 -5.56 -1.85
C ILE A 75 -3.48 -5.09 -2.15
N ALA A 76 -4.11 -5.59 -3.20
CA ALA A 76 -5.49 -5.25 -3.52
C ALA A 76 -6.46 -5.69 -2.40
N TRP A 77 -6.24 -6.87 -1.81
CA TRP A 77 -6.98 -7.31 -0.64
C TRP A 77 -6.77 -6.41 0.58
N ALA A 78 -5.53 -6.04 0.88
CA ALA A 78 -5.22 -5.10 1.95
C ALA A 78 -5.90 -3.73 1.74
N VAL A 79 -5.92 -3.23 0.51
CA VAL A 79 -6.64 -1.99 0.17
C VAL A 79 -8.14 -2.17 0.41
N LYS A 80 -8.74 -3.28 0.00
CA LYS A 80 -10.17 -3.55 0.21
C LYS A 80 -10.56 -3.53 1.69
N GLU A 81 -9.72 -4.07 2.57
CA GLU A 81 -9.97 -4.13 4.02
C GLU A 81 -9.73 -2.78 4.73
N ASN A 82 -9.12 -1.80 4.06
CA ASN A 82 -8.86 -0.50 4.66
C ASN A 82 -10.16 0.34 4.79
N PRO A 83 -10.48 0.88 5.98
CA PRO A 83 -11.70 1.64 6.22
C PRO A 83 -11.79 2.95 5.42
N ASN A 84 -10.67 3.50 4.96
CA ASN A 84 -10.65 4.71 4.13
C ASN A 84 -10.82 4.42 2.64
N THR A 85 -10.82 3.16 2.22
CA THR A 85 -10.94 2.83 0.81
C THR A 85 -12.32 3.19 0.29
N PRO A 86 -12.43 4.01 -0.77
CA PRO A 86 -13.72 4.33 -1.36
C PRO A 86 -14.40 3.07 -1.87
N LYS A 87 -15.72 2.99 -1.66
CA LYS A 87 -16.53 1.86 -2.14
C LYS A 87 -16.32 1.55 -3.63
N LYS A 88 -16.15 2.58 -4.46
CA LYS A 88 -15.88 2.39 -5.90
C LYS A 88 -14.62 1.55 -6.15
N VAL A 89 -13.55 1.80 -5.40
CA VAL A 89 -12.30 1.04 -5.51
C VAL A 89 -12.50 -0.40 -5.02
N VAL A 90 -13.24 -0.58 -3.92
CA VAL A 90 -13.61 -1.93 -3.43
C VAL A 90 -14.41 -2.71 -4.48
N ASP A 91 -15.41 -2.07 -5.11
CA ASP A 91 -16.24 -2.69 -6.15
C ASP A 91 -15.41 -3.05 -7.40
N GLU A 92 -14.42 -2.22 -7.77
CA GLU A 92 -13.47 -2.52 -8.86
C GLU A 92 -12.59 -3.73 -8.55
N ILE A 93 -12.07 -3.82 -7.32
CA ILE A 93 -11.27 -4.98 -6.85
C ILE A 93 -12.13 -6.25 -6.87
N ILE A 94 -13.34 -6.21 -6.30
CA ILE A 94 -14.25 -7.35 -6.27
C ILE A 94 -14.57 -7.82 -7.69
N ARG A 95 -14.91 -6.88 -8.58
CA ARG A 95 -15.24 -7.19 -9.97
C ARG A 95 -14.08 -7.89 -10.68
N PHE A 96 -12.86 -7.42 -10.46
CA PHE A 96 -11.67 -8.01 -11.06
C PHE A 96 -11.54 -9.50 -10.69
N PHE A 97 -11.74 -9.87 -9.42
CA PHE A 97 -11.65 -11.26 -8.96
C PHE A 97 -12.90 -12.11 -9.25
N ASP A 98 -14.08 -11.48 -9.36
CA ASP A 98 -15.31 -12.17 -9.75
C ASP A 98 -15.34 -12.55 -11.25
N GLU A 99 -14.61 -11.81 -12.10
CA GLU A 99 -14.50 -12.07 -13.55
C GLU A 99 -13.53 -13.23 -13.90
N ASP A 100 -12.78 -13.77 -12.93
CA ASP A 100 -11.78 -14.84 -13.11
C ASP A 100 -12.33 -16.29 -12.92
N PHE A 101 -13.65 -16.50 -12.82
CA PHE A 101 -14.30 -17.82 -12.66
C PHE A 101 -15.37 -18.16 -13.71
#